data_AF-A0A533UEZ9-F1
#
_entry.id   AF-A0A533UEZ9-F1
#
_cell.length_a   1.000
_cell.length_b   1.000
_cell.length_c   1.000
_cell.angle_alpha   90.00
_cell.angle_beta   90.00
_cell.angle_gamma   90.00
#
_symmetry.space_group_name_H-M   'P 1'
#
loop_
_entity.id
_entity.type
_entity.pdbx_description
1 polymer ?
#
loop_
_entity_poly.entity_id
_entity_poly.type
_entity_poly.pdbx_seq_one_letter_code
_entity_poly.pdbx_strand_id
1 'polypeptide(L)' 'MDPRIALSAVDQYNQYEMVTVRGKVIEQITGDAAEKHIDKLAKKYIGKDKFSGWYNGEERVILKIKPEKVFHMI' A
#
# COMPACT_ATOMS: atom_id res chain seq x y z
N MET A 1 1.43 -17.24 10.38
CA MET A 1 1.89 -16.49 9.19
C MET A 1 3.08 -15.63 9.60
N ASP A 2 3.96 -15.33 8.65
CA ASP A 2 5.09 -14.42 8.87
C ASP A 2 4.65 -12.96 8.61
N PRO A 3 4.67 -12.06 9.61
CA PRO A 3 4.20 -10.70 9.43
C PRO A 3 5.25 -9.77 8.83
N ARG A 4 6.49 -10.24 8.60
CA ARG A 4 7.60 -9.42 8.12
C ARG A 4 7.39 -8.98 6.67
N ILE A 5 7.62 -7.70 6.39
CA ILE A 5 7.52 -7.13 5.03
C ILE A 5 8.71 -6.23 4.71
N ALA A 6 8.92 -5.99 3.41
CA ALA A 6 9.73 -4.90 2.90
C ALA A 6 8.97 -4.16 1.78
N LEU A 7 8.93 -2.84 1.83
CA LEU A 7 8.46 -1.96 0.76
C LEU A 7 9.66 -1.18 0.21
N SER A 8 9.70 -0.98 -1.11
CA SER A 8 10.63 -0.08 -1.78
C SER A 8 9.86 0.89 -2.66
N ALA A 9 10.25 2.16 -2.64
CA ALA A 9 9.77 3.19 -3.55
C ALA A 9 10.99 3.93 -4.12
N VAL A 10 11.03 4.04 -5.45
CA VAL A 10 12.13 4.65 -6.20
C VAL A 10 11.62 5.94 -6.82
N ASP A 11 12.43 6.99 -6.84
CA ASP A 11 12.08 8.22 -7.54
C ASP A 11 11.97 7.95 -9.05
N GLN A 12 10.94 8.53 -9.66
CA GLN A 12 10.63 8.30 -11.07
C GLN A 12 11.59 9.02 -12.04
N TYR A 13 12.32 10.02 -11.57
CA TYR A 13 13.26 10.84 -12.34
C TYR A 13 14.72 10.53 -12.01
N ASN A 14 15.01 10.08 -10.78
CA ASN A 14 16.33 9.66 -10.33
C ASN A 14 16.31 8.24 -9.74
N GLN A 15 16.70 7.24 -10.54
CA GLN A 15 16.66 5.83 -10.13
C GLN A 15 17.63 5.46 -8.99
N TYR A 16 18.60 6.33 -8.68
CA TYR A 16 19.51 6.15 -7.55
C TYR A 16 18.90 6.64 -6.22
N GLU A 17 17.85 7.45 -6.30
CA GLU A 17 17.10 7.93 -5.15
C GLU A 17 15.96 6.96 -4.81
N MET A 18 16.04 6.33 -3.64
CA MET A 18 15.01 5.39 -3.19
C MET A 18 14.88 5.32 -1.68
N VAL A 19 13.67 4.99 -1.24
CA VAL A 19 13.37 4.68 0.15
C VAL A 19 12.94 3.22 0.29
N THR A 20 13.55 2.50 1.23
CA THR A 20 13.14 1.14 1.61
C THR A 20 12.66 1.14 3.05
N VAL A 21 11.49 0.53 3.29
CA VAL A 21 10.89 0.35 4.61
C VAL A 21 10.78 -1.13 4.92
N ARG A 22 11.40 -1.58 6.02
CA ARG A 22 11.18 -2.90 6.61
C ARG A 22 10.31 -2.77 7.84
N GLY A 23 9.40 -3.71 8.04
CA GLY A 23 8.51 -3.68 9.19
C GLY A 23 7.67 -4.94 9.32
N LYS A 24 6.59 -4.82 10.08
CA LYS A 24 5.64 -5.91 10.30
C LYS A 24 4.20 -5.46 10.07
N VAL A 25 3.38 -6.34 9.50
CA VAL A 25 1.93 -6.18 9.51
C VAL A 25 1.45 -6.31 10.96
N ILE A 26 0.77 -5.27 11.46
CA ILE A 26 0.23 -5.22 12.83
C ILE A 26 -1.29 -5.33 12.86
N GLU A 27 -1.96 -5.14 11.72
CA GLU A 27 -3.41 -5.15 11.61
C GLU A 27 -3.83 -5.48 10.17
N GLN A 28 -4.91 -6.23 10.01
CA GLN A 28 -5.58 -6.46 8.72
C GLN A 28 -7.00 -5.93 8.85
N ILE A 29 -7.39 -5.02 7.96
CA ILE A 29 -8.71 -4.38 7.99
C ILE A 29 -9.45 -4.77 6.72
N THR A 30 -10.66 -5.31 6.87
CA THR A 30 -11.52 -5.77 5.76
C THR A 30 -12.88 -5.05 5.77
N GLY A 31 -13.79 -5.45 4.86
CA GLY A 31 -15.13 -4.89 4.73
C GLY A 31 -15.16 -3.44 4.27
N ASP A 32 -16.22 -2.71 4.61
CA ASP A 32 -16.50 -1.33 4.18
C ASP A 32 -15.31 -0.37 4.30
N ALA A 33 -14.48 -0.51 5.33
CA ALA A 33 -13.32 0.34 5.53
C ALA A 33 -12.28 0.13 4.43
N ALA A 34 -12.05 -1.11 4.02
CA ALA A 34 -11.15 -1.46 2.93
C ALA A 34 -11.73 -1.07 1.57
N GLU A 35 -13.04 -1.22 1.37
CA GLU A 35 -13.73 -0.78 0.14
C GLU A 35 -13.67 0.74 -0.06
N LYS A 36 -13.98 1.51 0.98
CA LYS A 36 -13.87 2.98 0.92
C LYS A 36 -12.42 3.45 0.74
N HIS A 37 -11.45 2.67 1.21
CA HIS A 37 -10.05 2.99 1.04
C HIS A 37 -9.58 2.83 -0.41
N ILE A 38 -10.05 1.81 -1.15
CA ILE A 38 -9.66 1.66 -2.56
C ILE A 38 -10.19 2.80 -3.43
N ASP A 39 -11.35 3.37 -3.13
CA ASP A 39 -11.86 4.58 -3.80
C ASP A 39 -10.93 5.79 -3.58
N LYS A 40 -10.39 5.96 -2.36
CA LYS A 40 -9.38 7.00 -2.07
C LYS A 40 -8.10 6.79 -2.88
N LEU A 41 -7.65 5.54 -3.03
CA LEU A 41 -6.49 5.22 -3.87
C LEU A 41 -6.78 5.44 -5.36
N ALA A 42 -7.99 5.12 -5.82
CA ALA A 42 -8.41 5.38 -7.19
C ALA A 42 -8.38 6.87 -7.51
N LYS A 43 -8.87 7.71 -6.59
CA LYS A 43 -8.81 9.17 -6.75
C LYS A 43 -7.38 9.66 -6.81
N LYS A 44 -6.52 9.17 -5.92
CA LYS A 44 -5.11 9.57 -5.82
C LYS A 44 -4.29 9.17 -7.06
N TYR A 45 -4.42 7.95 -7.54
CA TYR A 45 -3.49 7.38 -8.52
C TYR A 45 -4.02 7.35 -9.96
N ILE A 46 -5.34 7.34 -10.16
CA ILE A 46 -5.94 7.26 -11.50
C ILE A 46 -7.05 8.30 -11.74
N GLY A 47 -7.24 9.25 -10.81
CA GLY A 47 -8.17 10.37 -10.95
C GLY A 47 -9.67 10.03 -10.88
N LYS A 48 -10.03 8.76 -10.63
CA LYS A 48 -11.43 8.30 -10.57
C LYS A 48 -11.98 8.38 -9.15
N ASP A 49 -13.22 8.84 -9.00
CA ASP A 49 -13.87 8.90 -7.67
C ASP A 49 -14.22 7.52 -7.10
N LYS A 50 -14.42 6.53 -7.97
CA LYS A 50 -14.65 5.14 -7.60
C LYS A 50 -13.71 4.20 -8.32
N PHE A 51 -13.27 3.17 -7.61
CA PHE A 51 -12.50 2.07 -8.19
C PHE A 51 -13.41 1.19 -9.07
N SER A 52 -12.96 0.93 -10.30
CA SER A 52 -13.74 0.17 -11.32
C SER A 52 -13.15 -1.21 -11.65
N GLY A 53 -12.00 -1.57 -11.07
CA GLY A 53 -11.29 -2.82 -11.35
C GLY A 53 -11.68 -3.97 -10.44
N TRP A 54 -12.96 -4.10 -10.08
CA TRP A 54 -13.45 -5.18 -9.22
C TRP A 54 -13.64 -6.47 -10.01
N TYR A 55 -13.23 -7.59 -9.42
CA TYR A 55 -13.64 -8.92 -9.88
C TYR A 55 -14.65 -9.53 -8.89
N ASN A 56 -15.57 -10.33 -9.41
CA ASN A 56 -16.58 -11.00 -8.59
C ASN A 56 -15.90 -11.91 -7.55
N GLY A 57 -16.24 -11.73 -6.27
CA GLY A 57 -15.69 -12.51 -5.16
C GLY A 57 -14.38 -11.99 -4.58
N GLU A 58 -13.85 -10.84 -5.05
CA GLU A 58 -12.70 -10.21 -4.40
C GLU A 58 -13.08 -9.52 -3.09
N GLU A 59 -12.34 -9.84 -2.02
CA GLU A 59 -12.35 -9.08 -0.78
C GLU A 59 -11.12 -8.17 -0.72
N ARG A 60 -11.33 -6.89 -0.39
CA ARG A 60 -10.23 -5.94 -0.18
C ARG A 60 -9.75 -6.00 1.26
N VAL A 61 -8.43 -5.99 1.42
CA VAL A 61 -7.76 -5.99 2.73
C VAL A 61 -6.75 -4.85 2.78
N ILE A 62 -6.79 -4.04 3.83
CA ILE A 62 -5.73 -3.09 4.16
C ILE A 62 -4.77 -3.77 5.13
N LEU A 63 -3.48 -3.78 4.78
CA LEU A 63 -2.41 -4.20 5.69
C LEU A 63 -1.81 -2.97 6.36
N LYS A 64 -1.98 -2.84 7.68
CA LYS A 64 -1.34 -1.78 8.46
C LYS A 64 0.05 -2.22 8.87
N ILE A 65 1.06 -1.50 8.40
CA ILE A 65 2.46 -1.86 8.61
C ILE A 65 3.04 -0.92 9.66
N LYS A 66 3.67 -1.49 10.71
CA LYS A 66 4.52 -0.75 11.62
C LYS A 66 5.96 -0.76 11.07
N PRO A 67 6.52 0.40 10.69
CA PRO A 67 7.91 0.48 10.26
C PRO A 67 8.84 0.10 11.43
N GLU A 68 9.85 -0.71 11.15
CA GLU A 68 10.93 -1.07 12.09
C GLU A 68 12.28 -0.52 11.63
N LYS A 69 12.51 -0.42 10.32
CA LYS A 69 13.72 0.17 9.75
C LYS A 69 13.42 0.90 8.45
N VAL A 70 13.93 2.12 8.30
CA VAL A 70 13.84 2.92 7.08
C VAL A 70 15.25 3.17 6.56
N PHE A 71 15.46 2.93 5.28
CA PHE A 71 16.69 3.24 4.57
C PHE A 71 16.39 4.21 3.44
N HIS A 72 17.23 5.22 3.30
CA HIS A 72 17.16 6.20 2.23
C HIS A 72 18.50 6.21 1.50
N MET A 73 18.44 6.10 0.18
CA MET A 73 19.58 6.20 -0.72
C MET A 73 19.33 7.42 -1.60
N ILE A 74 20.34 8.30 -1.70
CA ILE A 74 20.32 9.57 -2.43
C ILE A 74 21.57 9.67 -3.30
#